data_AF-A0A3D4UGD4-F1
#
_entry.id   AF-A0A3D4UGD4-F1
#
_cell.length_a   1.000
_cell.length_b   1.000
_cell.length_c   1.000
_cell.angle_alpha   90.00
_cell.angle_beta   90.00
_cell.angle_gamma   90.00
#
_symmetry.space_group_name_H-M   'P 1'
#
loop_
_entity.id
_entity.type
_entity.pdbx_description
1 polymer ?
#
loop_
_entity_poly.entity_id
_entity_poly.type
_entity_poly.pdbx_seq_one_letter_code
_entity_poly.pdbx_strand_id
1 'polypeptide(L)'
;MQPLPYLNVSVQGGGSSITDVNGNFTIANGGSSNVTVNADLDGQWFDVYNYLGSETSESENGSPSNPFDILFNSLNNSEQVRAEVNAYVEANRVRDMVLVANPAYPLIAGTSMDITVNRTDGFCPGNAWYDSVEDSINFCLSGSSNPNTAWSSVVHHEYGHHIVSAGGSVQGQYGEGFGDVMSTIILDSPRLGAGFFNNCGTELRSALNSLTYPCATDGHACAPLLSGAVWQTRELMAVTEPDDYTEILMNLAVNSVLLHNYNLITPQITIDWLTLDDDDANIGNGTPHYGEIDGGFSVHNLDAPP
;
A
#
# COMPACT_ATOMS: atom_id res chain seq x y z
N MET A 1 13.28 13.54 -4.17
CA MET A 1 12.11 14.39 -3.87
C MET A 1 10.95 13.83 -4.66
N GLN A 2 9.79 13.70 -4.04
CA GLN A 2 8.57 13.17 -4.64
C GLN A 2 7.41 14.09 -4.27
N PRO A 3 6.37 14.20 -5.11
CA PRO A 3 5.20 15.00 -4.78
C PRO A 3 4.45 14.42 -3.58
N LEU A 4 3.79 15.28 -2.81
CA LEU A 4 2.82 14.91 -1.79
C LEU A 4 1.43 15.18 -2.36
N PRO A 5 0.69 14.15 -2.82
CA PRO A 5 -0.64 14.35 -3.37
C PRO A 5 -1.67 14.51 -2.26
N TYR A 6 -2.77 15.20 -2.56
CA TYR A 6 -3.93 15.35 -1.68
C TYR A 6 -3.66 15.99 -0.29
N LEU A 7 -2.57 16.74 -0.15
CA LEU A 7 -2.18 17.43 1.08
C LEU A 7 -2.98 18.72 1.27
N ASN A 8 -3.41 19.00 2.49
CA ASN A 8 -4.01 20.28 2.83
C ASN A 8 -2.93 21.37 2.90
N VAL A 9 -3.12 22.45 2.13
CA VAL A 9 -2.21 23.59 2.07
C VAL A 9 -2.99 24.87 2.33
N SER A 10 -2.46 25.78 3.16
CA SER A 10 -3.16 27.00 3.55
C SER A 10 -2.28 28.24 3.56
N VAL A 11 -2.85 29.38 3.21
CA VAL A 11 -2.23 30.69 3.44
C VAL A 11 -2.61 31.18 4.83
N GLN A 12 -1.65 31.60 5.64
CA GLN A 12 -1.91 32.10 6.99
C GLN A 12 -2.90 33.28 6.98
N GLY A 13 -4.05 33.10 7.62
CA GLY A 13 -5.14 34.10 7.66
C GLY A 13 -5.85 34.29 6.31
N GLY A 14 -5.64 33.39 5.35
CA GLY A 14 -6.20 33.41 4.01
C GLY A 14 -7.03 32.15 3.70
N GLY A 15 -7.00 31.74 2.43
CA GLY A 15 -7.66 30.52 1.96
C GLY A 15 -6.78 29.26 2.06
N SER A 16 -7.37 28.13 1.73
CA SER A 16 -6.71 26.83 1.61
C SER A 16 -7.01 26.16 0.27
N SER A 17 -6.24 25.13 -0.05
CA SER A 17 -6.43 24.24 -1.19
C SER A 17 -5.90 22.85 -0.84
N ILE A 18 -6.20 21.87 -1.68
CA ILE A 18 -5.66 20.52 -1.61
C ILE A 18 -4.74 20.34 -2.82
N THR A 19 -3.56 19.73 -2.61
CA THR A 19 -2.68 19.43 -3.74
C THR A 19 -3.29 18.37 -4.66
N ASP A 20 -3.08 18.50 -5.97
CA ASP A 20 -3.46 17.46 -6.94
C ASP A 20 -2.58 16.20 -6.82
N VAL A 21 -2.82 15.20 -7.67
CA VAL A 21 -2.05 13.94 -7.72
C VAL A 21 -0.54 14.16 -7.98
N ASN A 22 -0.16 15.33 -8.51
CA ASN A 22 1.23 15.69 -8.78
C ASN A 22 1.80 16.63 -7.69
N GLY A 23 1.09 16.84 -6.58
CA GLY A 23 1.52 17.72 -5.50
C GLY A 23 1.37 19.22 -5.79
N ASN A 24 0.72 19.61 -6.90
CA ASN A 24 0.54 21.01 -7.23
C ASN A 24 -0.70 21.59 -6.54
N PHE A 25 -0.65 22.84 -6.12
CA PHE A 25 -1.79 23.54 -5.54
C PHE A 25 -1.95 24.95 -6.12
N THR A 26 -3.14 25.51 -5.94
CA THR A 26 -3.41 26.92 -6.23
C THR A 26 -4.37 27.46 -5.18
N ILE A 27 -3.98 28.56 -4.53
CA ILE A 27 -4.81 29.28 -3.55
C ILE A 27 -5.01 30.70 -4.08
N ALA A 28 -6.27 31.11 -4.26
CA ALA A 28 -6.57 32.45 -4.75
C ALA A 28 -6.11 33.51 -3.73
N ASN A 29 -5.31 34.48 -4.18
CA ASN A 29 -4.83 35.59 -3.37
C ASN A 29 -4.91 36.90 -4.16
N GLY A 30 -5.67 37.88 -3.65
CA GLY A 30 -5.84 39.19 -4.29
C GLY A 30 -4.76 40.23 -3.92
N GLY A 31 -3.87 39.89 -2.99
CA GLY A 31 -2.79 40.75 -2.52
C GLY A 31 -1.46 40.48 -3.24
N SER A 32 -0.53 41.43 -3.11
CA SER A 32 0.85 41.32 -3.64
C SER A 32 1.91 41.27 -2.54
N SER A 33 1.53 41.54 -1.29
CA SER A 33 2.40 41.38 -0.12
C SER A 33 2.80 39.93 0.07
N ASN A 34 3.98 39.70 0.64
CA ASN A 34 4.40 38.35 1.00
C ASN A 34 3.35 37.67 1.89
N VAL A 35 3.16 36.37 1.65
CA VAL A 35 2.33 35.48 2.45
C VAL A 35 3.14 34.31 2.95
N THR A 36 2.70 33.74 4.06
CA THR A 36 3.19 32.47 4.57
C THR A 36 2.21 31.38 4.18
N VAL A 37 2.70 30.36 3.48
CA VAL A 37 1.95 29.16 3.13
C VAL A 37 2.38 28.05 4.07
N ASN A 38 1.43 27.38 4.71
CA ASN A 38 1.66 26.27 5.62
C ASN A 38 1.10 24.99 5.00
N ALA A 39 1.74 23.87 5.29
CA ALA A 39 1.21 22.54 5.04
C ALA A 39 1.59 21.62 6.20
N ASP A 40 0.68 20.72 6.53
CA ASP A 40 0.83 19.68 7.56
C ASP A 40 0.55 18.33 6.90
N LEU A 41 1.00 17.20 7.47
CA LEU A 41 0.70 15.84 6.95
C LEU A 41 -0.73 15.38 7.30
N ASP A 42 -1.67 16.30 7.16
CA ASP A 42 -3.12 16.15 7.19
C ASP A 42 -3.61 16.33 5.74
N GLY A 43 -4.33 15.33 5.23
CA GLY A 43 -4.68 15.23 3.82
C GLY A 43 -6.15 14.93 3.59
N GLN A 44 -6.54 14.90 2.32
CA GLN A 44 -7.91 14.58 1.95
C GLN A 44 -8.33 13.16 2.38
N TRP A 45 -7.38 12.22 2.40
CA TRP A 45 -7.64 10.79 2.61
C TRP A 45 -6.95 10.20 3.83
N PHE A 46 -5.88 10.85 4.30
CA PHE A 46 -5.05 10.35 5.39
C PHE A 46 -4.62 11.48 6.29
N ASP A 47 -4.77 11.25 7.60
CA ASP A 47 -4.26 12.12 8.65
C ASP A 47 -3.15 11.37 9.39
N VAL A 48 -1.94 11.95 9.39
CA VAL A 48 -0.78 11.34 10.03
C VAL A 48 -0.61 11.90 11.44
N TYR A 49 -0.66 11.01 12.42
CA TYR A 49 -0.45 11.33 13.83
C TYR A 49 0.92 10.83 14.30
N ASN A 50 1.65 11.72 14.97
CA ASN A 50 2.92 11.37 15.60
C ASN A 50 2.71 11.01 17.07
N TYR A 51 2.79 9.72 17.41
CA TYR A 51 2.54 9.25 18.78
C TYR A 51 3.43 9.90 19.86
N LEU A 52 4.64 10.35 19.48
CA LEU A 52 5.62 10.90 20.43
C LEU A 52 5.53 12.41 20.64
N GLY A 53 4.69 13.13 19.89
CA GLY A 53 4.65 14.58 20.01
C GLY A 53 3.86 15.24 18.90
N SER A 54 4.31 16.44 18.52
CA SER A 54 3.69 17.20 17.45
C SER A 54 3.90 16.56 16.08
N GLU A 55 2.89 16.69 15.24
CA GLU A 55 2.93 16.36 13.83
C GLU A 55 3.88 17.32 13.07
N THR A 56 4.48 16.79 12.02
CA THR A 56 5.36 17.55 11.12
C THR A 56 4.54 18.56 10.33
N SER A 57 4.98 19.81 10.38
CA SER A 57 4.44 20.94 9.63
C SER A 57 5.58 21.71 8.97
N GLU A 58 5.33 22.24 7.79
CA GLU A 58 6.29 23.05 7.04
C GLU A 58 5.64 24.36 6.60
N SER A 59 6.45 25.41 6.46
CA SER A 59 5.96 26.70 5.98
C SER A 59 6.98 27.43 5.13
N GLU A 60 6.49 28.16 4.13
CA GLU A 60 7.30 28.93 3.21
C GLU A 60 6.74 30.36 3.13
N ASN A 61 7.61 31.38 3.18
CA ASN A 61 7.22 32.79 3.05
C ASN A 61 7.70 33.35 1.71
N GLY A 62 6.79 33.93 0.94
CA GLY A 62 7.10 34.39 -0.40
C GLY A 62 6.06 35.32 -0.99
N SER A 63 6.38 35.86 -2.17
CA SER A 63 5.43 36.67 -2.92
C SER A 63 4.39 35.76 -3.62
N PRO A 64 3.08 36.07 -3.55
CA PRO A 64 2.05 35.30 -4.24
C PRO A 64 2.21 35.19 -5.77
N SER A 65 3.06 36.01 -6.39
CA SER A 65 3.33 35.95 -7.83
C SER A 65 4.32 34.84 -8.23
N ASN A 66 4.94 34.18 -7.25
CA ASN A 66 5.89 33.09 -7.47
C ASN A 66 5.30 31.77 -6.95
N PRO A 67 5.64 30.63 -7.56
CA PRO A 67 5.36 29.32 -6.99
C PRO A 67 6.01 29.16 -5.61
N PHE A 68 5.37 28.34 -4.76
CA PHE A 68 5.88 27.94 -3.45
C PHE A 68 6.21 26.45 -3.50
N ASP A 69 7.42 26.08 -3.05
CA ASP A 69 7.86 24.69 -2.95
C ASP A 69 8.01 24.31 -1.47
N ILE A 70 6.98 23.73 -0.88
CA ILE A 70 6.99 23.31 0.53
C ILE A 70 7.64 21.93 0.63
N LEU A 71 8.87 21.87 1.15
CA LEU A 71 9.66 20.64 1.22
C LEU A 71 9.67 20.03 2.63
N PHE A 72 8.95 18.93 2.80
CA PHE A 72 8.98 18.12 4.02
C PHE A 72 10.26 17.31 4.15
N ASN A 73 10.73 17.16 5.40
CA ASN A 73 11.85 16.30 5.76
C ASN A 73 13.14 16.56 4.94
N SER A 74 13.39 17.83 4.60
CA SER A 74 14.51 18.24 3.73
C SER A 74 15.88 17.79 4.23
N LEU A 75 16.11 17.82 5.54
CA LEU A 75 17.36 17.38 6.18
C LEU A 75 17.48 15.86 6.29
N ASN A 76 16.36 15.15 6.30
CA ASN A 76 16.25 13.70 6.44
C ASN A 76 17.09 13.10 7.59
N ASN A 77 17.22 13.81 8.70
CA ASN A 77 18.07 13.43 9.84
C ASN A 77 17.27 12.93 11.07
N SER A 78 15.93 12.98 11.02
CA SER A 78 15.03 12.46 12.05
C SER A 78 14.25 11.27 11.50
N GLU A 79 14.28 10.13 12.20
CA GLU A 79 13.43 9.00 11.81
C GLU A 79 11.95 9.26 12.06
N GLN A 80 11.61 10.09 13.05
CA GLN A 80 10.24 10.37 13.42
C GLN A 80 9.54 11.15 12.31
N VAL A 81 10.21 12.21 11.83
CA VAL A 81 9.73 13.03 10.70
C VAL A 81 9.70 12.22 9.41
N ARG A 82 10.74 11.40 9.16
CA ARG A 82 10.79 10.52 7.99
C ARG A 82 9.65 9.49 7.99
N ALA A 83 9.30 8.94 9.15
CA ALA A 83 8.20 7.99 9.30
C ALA A 83 6.86 8.63 8.89
N GLU A 84 6.60 9.86 9.33
CA GLU A 84 5.37 10.58 8.98
C GLU A 84 5.26 10.79 7.46
N VAL A 85 6.33 11.30 6.82
CA VAL A 85 6.34 11.55 5.36
C VAL A 85 6.21 10.24 4.57
N ASN A 86 6.93 9.19 4.97
CA ASN A 86 6.84 7.89 4.30
C ASN A 86 5.44 7.30 4.37
N ALA A 87 4.84 7.31 5.57
CA ALA A 87 3.50 6.76 5.77
C ALA A 87 2.46 7.47 4.90
N TYR A 88 2.50 8.80 4.85
CA TYR A 88 1.60 9.61 4.03
C TYR A 88 1.71 9.27 2.53
N VAL A 89 2.94 9.22 2.01
CA VAL A 89 3.16 8.96 0.58
C VAL A 89 2.73 7.55 0.20
N GLU A 90 3.19 6.55 0.95
CA GLU A 90 3.02 5.16 0.54
C GLU A 90 1.57 4.69 0.75
N ALA A 91 0.84 5.24 1.73
CA ALA A 91 -0.60 4.99 1.86
C ALA A 91 -1.41 5.56 0.67
N ASN A 92 -1.12 6.80 0.25
CA ASN A 92 -1.71 7.38 -0.96
C ASN A 92 -1.37 6.57 -2.22
N ARG A 93 -0.14 6.05 -2.32
CA ARG A 93 0.27 5.21 -3.45
C ARG A 93 -0.55 3.92 -3.53
N VAL A 94 -0.80 3.25 -2.41
CA VAL A 94 -1.64 2.03 -2.37
C VAL A 94 -3.08 2.38 -2.72
N ARG A 95 -3.64 3.44 -2.12
CA ARG A 95 -5.00 3.91 -2.41
C ARG A 95 -5.21 4.19 -3.89
N ASP A 96 -4.31 4.94 -4.50
CA ASP A 96 -4.43 5.33 -5.91
C ASP A 96 -4.31 4.09 -6.81
N MET A 97 -3.44 3.13 -6.49
CA MET A 97 -3.37 1.85 -7.20
C MET A 97 -4.70 1.08 -7.15
N VAL A 98 -5.31 0.97 -5.97
CA VAL A 98 -6.60 0.30 -5.80
C VAL A 98 -7.70 0.97 -6.64
N LEU A 99 -7.72 2.31 -6.68
CA LEU A 99 -8.73 3.06 -7.43
C LEU A 99 -8.46 3.09 -8.94
N VAL A 100 -7.22 2.88 -9.38
CA VAL A 100 -6.92 2.59 -10.79
C VAL A 100 -7.47 1.23 -11.17
N ALA A 101 -7.23 0.20 -10.36
CA ALA A 101 -7.72 -1.16 -10.61
C ALA A 101 -9.26 -1.27 -10.52
N ASN A 102 -9.87 -0.56 -9.56
CA ASN A 102 -11.31 -0.55 -9.37
C ASN A 102 -11.76 0.80 -8.75
N PRO A 103 -12.21 1.76 -9.57
CA PRO A 103 -12.71 3.05 -9.09
C PRO A 103 -13.92 2.96 -8.16
N ALA A 104 -14.64 1.84 -8.19
CA ALA A 104 -15.81 1.56 -7.37
C ALA A 104 -15.50 0.64 -6.18
N TYR A 105 -14.22 0.41 -5.87
CA TYR A 105 -13.83 -0.47 -4.78
C TYR A 105 -14.46 0.01 -3.45
N PRO A 106 -15.11 -0.88 -2.68
CA PRO A 106 -15.85 -0.47 -1.50
C PRO A 106 -14.96 0.25 -0.48
N LEU A 107 -15.47 1.33 0.11
CA LEU A 107 -14.85 2.03 1.24
C LEU A 107 -13.45 2.62 1.01
N ILE A 108 -12.96 2.75 -0.24
CA ILE A 108 -11.65 3.37 -0.53
C ILE A 108 -11.78 4.79 -1.11
N ALA A 109 -12.69 5.00 -2.07
CA ALA A 109 -12.77 6.26 -2.82
C ALA A 109 -13.21 7.49 -1.99
N GLY A 110 -13.88 7.27 -0.85
CA GLY A 110 -14.52 8.34 -0.06
C GLY A 110 -14.32 8.24 1.45
N THR A 111 -13.39 7.42 1.91
CA THR A 111 -13.14 7.20 3.34
C THR A 111 -11.78 7.79 3.70
N SER A 112 -11.72 8.50 4.82
CA SER A 112 -10.47 8.91 5.45
C SER A 112 -10.01 7.81 6.40
N MET A 113 -8.71 7.63 6.51
CA MET A 113 -8.09 6.67 7.43
C MET A 113 -6.97 7.35 8.22
N ASP A 114 -6.90 7.05 9.51
CA ASP A 114 -5.84 7.55 10.37
C ASP A 114 -4.56 6.73 10.18
N ILE A 115 -3.41 7.41 10.19
CA ILE A 115 -2.10 6.77 10.18
C ILE A 115 -1.32 7.22 11.42
N THR A 116 -1.09 6.31 12.37
CA THR A 116 -0.31 6.64 13.57
C THR A 116 1.09 6.07 13.46
N VAL A 117 2.10 6.94 13.45
CA VAL A 117 3.52 6.56 13.40
C VAL A 117 4.22 6.80 14.73
N ASN A 118 5.47 6.31 14.82
CA ASN A 118 6.34 6.47 15.99
C ASN A 118 5.76 5.87 17.28
N ARG A 119 4.87 4.88 17.16
CA ARG A 119 4.24 4.24 18.31
C ARG A 119 5.26 3.54 19.20
N THR A 120 5.07 3.66 20.51
CA THR A 120 5.88 2.94 21.52
C THR A 120 5.01 2.07 22.42
N ASP A 121 3.76 1.85 22.03
CA ASP A 121 2.72 1.09 22.71
C ASP A 121 2.16 -0.01 21.80
N GLY A 122 1.08 -0.66 22.22
CA GLY A 122 0.45 -1.74 21.45
C GLY A 122 1.41 -2.90 21.19
N PHE A 123 1.67 -3.19 19.92
CA PHE A 123 2.54 -4.29 19.48
C PHE A 123 4.01 -3.88 19.26
N CYS A 124 4.41 -2.68 19.69
CA CYS A 124 5.77 -2.18 19.53
C CYS A 124 6.76 -2.70 20.58
N PRO A 125 8.09 -2.72 20.26
CA PRO A 125 8.73 -2.28 19.01
C PRO A 125 8.78 -3.37 17.92
N GLY A 126 9.18 -2.98 16.71
CA GLY A 126 9.48 -3.93 15.62
C GLY A 126 8.25 -4.60 15.03
N ASN A 127 7.11 -3.91 15.01
CA ASN A 127 5.89 -4.37 14.39
C ASN A 127 5.17 -3.22 13.65
N ALA A 128 4.14 -3.55 12.90
CA ALA A 128 3.13 -2.64 12.39
C ALA A 128 1.78 -3.39 12.41
N TRP A 129 0.67 -2.66 12.34
CA TRP A 129 -0.64 -3.31 12.26
C TRP A 129 -1.72 -2.42 11.66
N TYR A 130 -2.65 -3.03 10.95
CA TYR A 130 -3.98 -2.50 10.68
C TYR A 130 -4.92 -2.76 11.87
N ASP A 131 -5.64 -1.74 12.30
CA ASP A 131 -6.72 -1.85 13.27
C ASP A 131 -8.08 -1.65 12.58
N SER A 132 -8.85 -2.74 12.46
CA SER A 132 -10.19 -2.70 11.84
C SER A 132 -11.26 -1.98 12.66
N VAL A 133 -11.02 -1.75 13.96
CA VAL A 133 -11.97 -1.07 14.84
C VAL A 133 -11.82 0.44 14.72
N GLU A 134 -10.57 0.91 14.67
CA GLU A 134 -10.24 2.33 14.49
C GLU A 134 -10.12 2.74 13.02
N ASP A 135 -10.13 1.77 12.10
CA ASP A 135 -9.80 1.93 10.68
C ASP A 135 -8.51 2.72 10.48
N SER A 136 -7.44 2.22 11.09
CA SER A 136 -6.13 2.88 11.13
C SER A 136 -5.00 1.93 10.80
N ILE A 137 -3.91 2.48 10.25
CA ILE A 137 -2.63 1.77 10.11
C ILE A 137 -1.59 2.36 11.05
N ASN A 138 -0.83 1.49 11.71
CA ASN A 138 -0.06 1.82 12.89
C ASN A 138 1.38 1.33 12.77
N PHE A 139 2.33 2.21 13.04
CA PHE A 139 3.76 1.94 12.84
C PHE A 139 4.59 2.29 14.08
N CYS A 140 5.45 1.37 14.45
CA CYS A 140 6.32 1.48 15.60
C CYS A 140 7.52 2.39 15.36
N LEU A 141 7.92 3.09 16.43
CA LEU A 141 9.26 3.67 16.52
C LEU A 141 10.34 2.56 16.40
N SER A 142 11.55 2.94 15.99
CA SER A 142 12.69 2.03 16.00
C SER A 142 12.93 1.40 17.36
N GLY A 143 13.34 0.13 17.33
CA GLY A 143 13.81 -0.63 18.48
C GLY A 143 15.31 -0.89 18.38
N SER A 144 15.83 -1.74 19.27
CA SER A 144 17.24 -2.13 19.25
C SER A 144 17.65 -2.92 18.00
N SER A 145 16.72 -3.68 17.42
CA SER A 145 16.98 -4.61 16.29
C SER A 145 16.21 -4.26 15.01
N ASN A 146 15.30 -3.29 15.06
CA ASN A 146 14.38 -2.98 13.98
C ASN A 146 14.33 -1.46 13.77
N PRO A 147 14.34 -0.97 12.52
CA PRO A 147 14.10 0.45 12.26
C PRO A 147 12.64 0.80 12.56
N ASN A 148 12.32 2.09 12.55
CA ASN A 148 10.94 2.57 12.56
C ASN A 148 10.15 1.94 11.40
N THR A 149 8.97 1.37 11.64
CA THR A 149 8.26 0.52 10.68
C THR A 149 7.43 1.24 9.62
N ALA A 150 7.40 2.58 9.62
CA ALA A 150 6.72 3.37 8.60
C ALA A 150 7.57 3.53 7.32
N TRP A 151 7.64 2.49 6.50
CA TRP A 151 8.23 2.57 5.15
C TRP A 151 7.48 1.69 4.14
N SER A 152 7.64 2.02 2.85
CA SER A 152 7.00 1.41 1.67
C SER A 152 6.40 0.01 1.87
N SER A 153 7.21 -1.05 1.86
CA SER A 153 6.72 -2.43 1.93
C SER A 153 5.86 -2.73 3.15
N VAL A 154 6.11 -2.08 4.29
CA VAL A 154 5.33 -2.31 5.52
C VAL A 154 4.02 -1.54 5.43
N VAL A 155 4.05 -0.29 4.97
CA VAL A 155 2.83 0.52 4.75
C VAL A 155 1.90 -0.16 3.75
N HIS A 156 2.44 -0.71 2.64
CA HIS A 156 1.65 -1.44 1.66
C HIS A 156 1.00 -2.69 2.24
N HIS A 157 1.71 -3.41 3.13
CA HIS A 157 1.20 -4.60 3.79
C HIS A 157 0.03 -4.25 4.72
N GLU A 158 0.21 -3.25 5.60
CA GLU A 158 -0.85 -2.84 6.52
C GLU A 158 -2.07 -2.26 5.78
N TYR A 159 -1.84 -1.49 4.72
CA TYR A 159 -2.94 -1.02 3.88
C TYR A 159 -3.64 -2.18 3.14
N GLY A 160 -2.90 -3.25 2.81
CA GLY A 160 -3.47 -4.49 2.28
C GLY A 160 -4.51 -5.11 3.20
N HIS A 161 -4.29 -5.09 4.51
CA HIS A 161 -5.31 -5.52 5.48
C HIS A 161 -6.56 -4.65 5.42
N HIS A 162 -6.42 -3.33 5.26
CA HIS A 162 -7.57 -2.45 5.05
C HIS A 162 -8.33 -2.80 3.77
N ILE A 163 -7.64 -3.04 2.64
CA ILE A 163 -8.28 -3.46 1.38
C ILE A 163 -9.10 -4.75 1.57
N VAL A 164 -8.55 -5.73 2.29
CA VAL A 164 -9.24 -6.99 2.64
C VAL A 164 -10.50 -6.74 3.45
N SER A 165 -10.41 -5.89 4.48
CA SER A 165 -11.55 -5.51 5.31
C SER A 165 -12.62 -4.75 4.51
N ALA A 166 -12.19 -3.74 3.75
CA ALA A 166 -13.03 -2.88 2.94
C ALA A 166 -13.78 -3.68 1.85
N GLY A 167 -13.12 -4.64 1.23
CA GLY A 167 -13.72 -5.55 0.24
C GLY A 167 -14.67 -6.61 0.84
N GLY A 168 -14.77 -6.69 2.18
CA GLY A 168 -15.62 -7.68 2.85
C GLY A 168 -15.03 -9.10 2.89
N SER A 169 -13.74 -9.24 2.64
CA SER A 169 -12.99 -10.49 2.78
C SER A 169 -12.56 -10.71 4.24
N VAL A 170 -11.83 -11.79 4.52
CA VAL A 170 -11.52 -12.24 5.87
C VAL A 170 -10.00 -12.26 6.10
N GLN A 171 -9.58 -11.60 7.18
CA GLN A 171 -8.19 -11.66 7.67
C GLN A 171 -7.78 -13.09 8.04
N GLY A 172 -6.48 -13.34 8.18
CA GLY A 172 -5.93 -14.67 8.44
C GLY A 172 -4.77 -14.95 7.50
N GLN A 173 -4.62 -16.17 7.00
CA GLN A 173 -3.61 -16.47 5.98
C GLN A 173 -3.83 -15.63 4.73
N TYR A 174 -5.08 -15.45 4.30
CA TYR A 174 -5.40 -14.63 3.14
C TYR A 174 -5.06 -13.15 3.37
N GLY A 175 -5.48 -12.57 4.50
CA GLY A 175 -5.16 -11.17 4.84
C GLY A 175 -3.66 -10.88 4.85
N GLU A 176 -2.89 -11.72 5.53
CA GLU A 176 -1.42 -11.63 5.58
C GLU A 176 -0.78 -11.78 4.20
N GLY A 177 -1.24 -12.78 3.43
CA GLY A 177 -0.76 -13.02 2.07
C GLY A 177 -1.09 -11.87 1.13
N PHE A 178 -2.28 -11.27 1.27
CA PHE A 178 -2.70 -10.14 0.45
C PHE A 178 -1.91 -8.87 0.77
N GLY A 179 -1.61 -8.62 2.05
CA GLY A 179 -0.67 -7.56 2.45
C GLY A 179 0.69 -7.74 1.77
N ASP A 180 1.22 -8.96 1.74
CA ASP A 180 2.46 -9.27 1.02
C ASP A 180 2.31 -9.08 -0.50
N VAL A 181 1.15 -9.41 -1.10
CA VAL A 181 0.85 -9.16 -2.52
C VAL A 181 0.87 -7.67 -2.85
N MET A 182 0.24 -6.82 -2.04
CA MET A 182 0.26 -5.35 -2.26
C MET A 182 1.67 -4.81 -2.30
N SER A 183 2.53 -5.22 -1.35
CA SER A 183 3.92 -4.83 -1.36
C SER A 183 4.64 -5.31 -2.63
N THR A 184 4.43 -6.59 -2.99
CA THR A 184 5.09 -7.23 -4.13
C THR A 184 4.77 -6.54 -5.46
N ILE A 185 3.49 -6.26 -5.72
CA ILE A 185 3.07 -5.68 -7.01
C ILE A 185 3.38 -4.18 -7.11
N ILE A 186 3.24 -3.41 -6.02
CA ILE A 186 3.50 -1.96 -6.05
C ILE A 186 5.00 -1.67 -6.15
N LEU A 187 5.84 -2.47 -5.49
CA LEU A 187 7.29 -2.33 -5.52
C LEU A 187 7.95 -3.11 -6.65
N ASP A 188 7.19 -3.95 -7.35
CA ASP A 188 7.67 -4.89 -8.36
C ASP A 188 8.91 -5.67 -7.88
N SER A 189 8.80 -6.25 -6.68
CA SER A 189 9.93 -6.85 -5.97
C SER A 189 9.47 -8.02 -5.12
N PRO A 190 10.21 -9.14 -5.10
CA PRO A 190 9.86 -10.28 -4.25
C PRO A 190 10.26 -10.08 -2.79
N ARG A 191 11.01 -9.01 -2.47
CA ARG A 191 11.57 -8.77 -1.13
C ARG A 191 10.56 -8.02 -0.25
N LEU A 192 10.04 -8.69 0.77
CA LEU A 192 9.00 -8.16 1.66
C LEU A 192 9.63 -7.68 2.97
N GLY A 193 9.46 -6.40 3.29
CA GLY A 193 10.08 -5.79 4.46
C GLY A 193 11.62 -5.72 4.36
N ALA A 194 12.17 -5.43 3.19
CA ALA A 194 13.61 -5.20 3.05
C ALA A 194 14.08 -4.11 4.05
N GLY A 195 15.10 -4.41 4.86
CA GLY A 195 15.60 -3.51 5.90
C GLY A 195 15.03 -3.76 7.31
N PHE A 196 14.06 -4.66 7.49
CA PHE A 196 13.35 -4.85 8.77
C PHE A 196 14.25 -5.21 9.97
N PHE A 197 15.43 -5.78 9.71
CA PHE A 197 16.41 -6.16 10.73
C PHE A 197 17.60 -5.18 10.83
N ASN A 198 17.39 -3.88 10.55
CA ASN A 198 18.44 -2.87 10.44
C ASN A 198 19.53 -3.22 9.40
N ASN A 199 19.13 -3.98 8.36
CA ASN A 199 20.01 -4.42 7.30
C ASN A 199 19.27 -4.45 5.96
N CYS A 200 19.57 -3.50 5.08
CA CYS A 200 18.92 -3.38 3.76
C CYS A 200 19.22 -4.58 2.83
N GLY A 201 20.24 -5.39 3.13
CA GLY A 201 20.56 -6.62 2.43
C GLY A 201 19.69 -7.81 2.80
N THR A 202 18.80 -7.67 3.78
CA THR A 202 17.88 -8.72 4.25
C THR A 202 16.44 -8.24 4.26
N GLU A 203 15.53 -9.16 3.97
CA GLU A 203 14.08 -8.96 4.00
C GLU A 203 13.43 -9.76 5.13
N LEU A 204 12.25 -9.34 5.57
CA LEU A 204 11.47 -10.05 6.59
C LEU A 204 10.93 -11.37 6.03
N ARG A 205 10.43 -11.33 4.80
CA ARG A 205 9.91 -12.47 4.03
C ARG A 205 10.24 -12.29 2.54
N SER A 206 10.04 -13.34 1.76
CA SER A 206 10.28 -13.33 0.31
C SER A 206 9.17 -14.03 -0.46
N ALA A 207 8.68 -13.40 -1.52
CA ALA A 207 7.80 -14.03 -2.52
C ALA A 207 8.57 -15.08 -3.36
N LEU A 208 9.90 -15.01 -3.43
CA LEU A 208 10.72 -16.12 -3.92
C LEU A 208 10.83 -17.18 -2.81
N ASN A 209 9.91 -18.13 -2.80
CA ASN A 209 9.86 -19.22 -1.82
C ASN A 209 9.32 -20.52 -2.43
N SER A 210 9.26 -21.58 -1.62
CA SER A 210 8.78 -22.91 -2.02
C SER A 210 7.64 -23.43 -1.12
N LEU A 211 6.88 -22.53 -0.49
CA LEU A 211 5.71 -22.93 0.30
C LEU A 211 4.63 -23.48 -0.62
N THR A 212 3.86 -24.47 -0.18
CA THR A 212 2.78 -25.04 -0.99
C THR A 212 1.52 -25.18 -0.16
N TYR A 213 0.35 -25.11 -0.79
CA TYR A 213 -0.91 -25.51 -0.17
C TYR A 213 -0.93 -27.03 0.08
N PRO A 214 -1.54 -27.53 1.17
CA PRO A 214 -2.05 -26.76 2.30
C PRO A 214 -0.92 -26.25 3.21
N CYS A 215 -1.04 -24.99 3.62
CA CYS A 215 -0.20 -24.42 4.68
C CYS A 215 -0.96 -24.48 6.02
N ALA A 216 -0.39 -25.21 6.99
CA ALA A 216 -1.05 -25.51 8.27
C ALA A 216 -0.47 -24.73 9.47
N THR A 217 0.36 -23.71 9.22
CA THR A 217 0.93 -22.84 10.25
C THR A 217 0.10 -21.55 10.43
N ASP A 218 0.60 -20.59 11.21
CA ASP A 218 -0.06 -19.30 11.41
C ASP A 218 -0.08 -18.45 10.12
N GLY A 219 -0.89 -17.39 10.13
CA GLY A 219 -1.11 -16.49 9.01
C GLY A 219 0.18 -15.94 8.42
N HIS A 220 1.05 -15.36 9.25
CA HIS A 220 2.31 -14.74 8.79
C HIS A 220 3.25 -15.77 8.16
N ALA A 221 3.34 -16.97 8.73
CA ALA A 221 4.16 -18.04 8.18
C ALA A 221 3.62 -18.59 6.84
N CYS A 222 2.31 -18.54 6.64
CA CYS A 222 1.67 -18.93 5.39
C CYS A 222 1.57 -17.80 4.36
N ALA A 223 1.74 -16.53 4.75
CA ALA A 223 1.60 -15.36 3.88
C ALA A 223 2.41 -15.47 2.57
N PRO A 224 3.67 -15.95 2.58
CA PRO A 224 4.47 -16.05 1.36
C PRO A 224 3.92 -17.06 0.35
N LEU A 225 2.98 -17.94 0.73
CA LEU A 225 2.32 -18.84 -0.22
C LEU A 225 1.57 -18.05 -1.30
N LEU A 226 0.78 -17.05 -0.90
CA LEU A 226 -0.01 -16.25 -1.85
C LEU A 226 0.89 -15.28 -2.62
N SER A 227 1.78 -14.55 -1.95
CA SER A 227 2.69 -13.64 -2.65
C SER A 227 3.66 -14.37 -3.58
N GLY A 228 4.06 -15.60 -3.25
CA GLY A 228 4.84 -16.46 -4.14
C GLY A 228 4.09 -16.86 -5.42
N ALA A 229 2.84 -17.30 -5.29
CA ALA A 229 1.99 -17.61 -6.45
C ALA A 229 1.81 -16.39 -7.37
N VAL A 230 1.56 -15.22 -6.79
CA VAL A 230 1.44 -13.96 -7.55
C VAL A 230 2.78 -13.55 -8.18
N TRP A 231 3.90 -13.70 -7.48
CA TRP A 231 5.22 -13.37 -8.03
C TRP A 231 5.59 -14.26 -9.21
N GLN A 232 5.29 -15.56 -9.14
CA GLN A 232 5.54 -16.47 -10.27
C GLN A 232 4.60 -16.18 -11.45
N THR A 233 3.35 -15.82 -11.19
CA THR A 233 2.42 -15.32 -12.22
C THR A 233 2.99 -14.06 -12.88
N ARG A 234 3.53 -13.14 -12.08
CA ARG A 234 4.20 -11.93 -12.56
C ARG A 234 5.40 -12.23 -13.45
N GLU A 235 6.26 -13.18 -13.08
CA GLU A 235 7.42 -13.55 -13.92
C GLU A 235 6.98 -14.09 -15.29
N LEU A 236 5.87 -14.82 -15.35
CA LEU A 236 5.32 -15.35 -16.60
C LEU A 236 4.66 -14.23 -17.42
N MET A 237 3.80 -13.40 -16.81
CA MET A 237 3.16 -12.26 -17.47
C MET A 237 4.15 -11.21 -17.94
N ALA A 238 5.25 -10.97 -17.25
CA ALA A 238 6.28 -10.04 -17.71
C ALA A 238 6.96 -10.50 -19.02
N VAL A 239 6.84 -11.79 -19.37
CA VAL A 239 7.32 -12.34 -20.65
C VAL A 239 6.26 -12.23 -21.74
N THR A 240 4.99 -12.49 -21.44
CA THR A 240 3.90 -12.54 -22.42
C THR A 240 3.23 -11.19 -22.64
N GLU A 241 3.10 -10.39 -21.58
CA GLU A 241 2.49 -9.06 -21.53
C GLU A 241 3.48 -8.00 -20.99
N PRO A 242 4.68 -7.83 -21.60
CA PRO A 242 5.76 -7.02 -21.02
C PRO A 242 5.42 -5.54 -20.80
N ASP A 243 4.45 -5.01 -21.55
CA ASP A 243 4.02 -3.61 -21.45
C ASP A 243 2.89 -3.43 -20.41
N ASP A 244 2.08 -4.46 -20.15
CA ASP A 244 0.81 -4.35 -19.42
C ASP A 244 0.72 -5.24 -18.17
N TYR A 245 1.70 -6.13 -17.91
CA TYR A 245 1.64 -7.11 -16.80
C TYR A 245 1.34 -6.48 -15.44
N THR A 246 1.86 -5.28 -15.17
CA THR A 246 1.61 -4.59 -13.91
C THR A 246 0.13 -4.21 -13.77
N GLU A 247 -0.50 -3.69 -14.82
CA GLU A 247 -1.92 -3.32 -14.82
C GLU A 247 -2.82 -4.54 -14.67
N ILE A 248 -2.50 -5.62 -15.40
CA ILE A 248 -3.23 -6.89 -15.32
C ILE A 248 -3.17 -7.46 -13.90
N LEU A 249 -1.97 -7.57 -13.31
CA LEU A 249 -1.80 -8.09 -11.95
C LEU A 249 -2.47 -7.21 -10.90
N MET A 250 -2.39 -5.89 -11.04
CA MET A 250 -3.08 -4.95 -10.13
C MET A 250 -4.59 -5.17 -10.19
N ASN A 251 -5.17 -5.30 -11.38
CA ASN A 251 -6.60 -5.57 -11.55
C ASN A 251 -7.00 -6.91 -10.92
N LEU A 252 -6.31 -8.00 -11.28
CA LEU A 252 -6.60 -9.34 -10.77
C LEU A 252 -6.48 -9.42 -9.25
N ALA A 253 -5.37 -8.91 -8.68
CA ALA A 253 -5.15 -8.96 -7.24
C ALA A 253 -6.18 -8.13 -6.47
N VAL A 254 -6.40 -6.87 -6.84
CA VAL A 254 -7.35 -6.01 -6.12
C VAL A 254 -8.76 -6.58 -6.18
N ASN A 255 -9.22 -7.00 -7.37
CA ASN A 255 -10.58 -7.49 -7.53
C ASN A 255 -10.77 -8.91 -6.94
N SER A 256 -9.71 -9.73 -6.77
CA SER A 256 -9.85 -11.06 -6.17
C SER A 256 -10.32 -11.01 -4.72
N VAL A 257 -10.05 -9.92 -4.00
CA VAL A 257 -10.56 -9.70 -2.63
C VAL A 257 -12.09 -9.70 -2.59
N LEU A 258 -12.75 -9.20 -3.64
CA LEU A 258 -14.22 -9.13 -3.70
C LEU A 258 -14.87 -10.50 -3.95
N LEU A 259 -14.09 -11.49 -4.40
CA LEU A 259 -14.54 -12.86 -4.65
C LEU A 259 -14.18 -13.79 -3.49
N HIS A 260 -12.96 -13.68 -2.95
CA HIS A 260 -12.45 -14.59 -1.93
C HIS A 260 -12.91 -14.17 -0.52
N ASN A 261 -13.90 -14.85 0.03
CA ASN A 261 -14.49 -14.52 1.35
C ASN A 261 -14.08 -15.49 2.48
N TYR A 262 -12.87 -16.05 2.40
CA TYR A 262 -12.33 -17.00 3.37
C TYR A 262 -11.00 -16.51 3.96
N ASN A 263 -10.70 -16.92 5.20
CA ASN A 263 -9.46 -16.55 5.87
C ASN A 263 -8.23 -17.35 5.42
N LEU A 264 -8.42 -18.47 4.71
CA LEU A 264 -7.36 -19.37 4.27
C LEU A 264 -6.92 -19.08 2.84
N ILE A 265 -5.65 -19.35 2.55
CA ILE A 265 -5.16 -19.47 1.18
C ILE A 265 -5.54 -20.88 0.70
N THR A 266 -6.36 -20.97 -0.35
CA THR A 266 -6.84 -22.25 -0.90
C THR A 266 -6.85 -22.19 -2.43
N PRO A 267 -6.95 -23.34 -3.14
CA PRO A 267 -7.06 -23.37 -4.60
C PRO A 267 -8.26 -22.58 -5.17
N GLN A 268 -9.23 -22.18 -4.34
CA GLN A 268 -10.32 -21.31 -4.78
C GLN A 268 -9.80 -19.96 -5.31
N ILE A 269 -8.69 -19.45 -4.79
CA ILE A 269 -8.13 -18.15 -5.22
C ILE A 269 -7.75 -18.20 -6.71
N THR A 270 -7.24 -19.32 -7.20
CA THR A 270 -6.92 -19.50 -8.63
C THR A 270 -8.18 -19.41 -9.48
N ILE A 271 -9.30 -19.98 -9.01
CA ILE A 271 -10.59 -19.88 -9.68
C ILE A 271 -11.08 -18.43 -9.67
N ASP A 272 -10.90 -17.70 -8.57
CA ASP A 272 -11.28 -16.29 -8.46
C ASP A 272 -10.48 -15.44 -9.44
N TRP A 273 -9.17 -15.69 -9.59
CA TRP A 273 -8.31 -15.02 -10.57
C TRP A 273 -8.73 -15.31 -12.00
N LEU A 274 -8.97 -16.57 -12.35
CA LEU A 274 -9.47 -16.95 -13.70
C LEU A 274 -10.86 -16.35 -13.97
N THR A 275 -11.73 -16.26 -12.96
CA THR A 275 -13.04 -15.64 -13.10
C THR A 275 -12.95 -14.16 -13.43
N LEU A 276 -11.93 -13.47 -12.90
CA LEU A 276 -11.66 -12.05 -13.20
C LEU A 276 -10.94 -11.86 -14.53
N ASP A 277 -10.13 -12.85 -14.92
CA ASP A 277 -9.41 -12.86 -16.18
C ASP A 277 -10.33 -13.11 -17.40
N ASP A 278 -11.46 -13.80 -17.20
CA ASP A 278 -12.48 -14.04 -18.22
C ASP A 278 -13.02 -12.75 -18.85
N ASP A 279 -12.89 -12.61 -20.17
CA ASP A 279 -13.17 -11.38 -20.91
C ASP A 279 -14.41 -11.46 -21.81
N ASP A 280 -15.02 -12.65 -21.95
CA ASP A 280 -16.15 -12.91 -22.83
C ASP A 280 -17.38 -13.56 -22.14
N ALA A 281 -17.36 -13.68 -20.81
CA ALA A 281 -18.38 -14.34 -20.00
C ALA A 281 -18.53 -15.84 -20.28
N ASN A 282 -17.48 -16.50 -20.80
CA ASN A 282 -17.49 -17.91 -21.16
C ASN A 282 -16.19 -18.64 -20.78
N ILE A 283 -15.96 -18.78 -19.48
CA ILE A 283 -14.82 -19.48 -18.88
C ILE A 283 -14.51 -20.88 -19.46
N GLY A 284 -15.49 -21.56 -20.09
CA GLY A 284 -15.31 -22.86 -20.71
C GLY A 284 -14.45 -22.86 -21.99
N ASN A 285 -14.11 -21.70 -22.56
CA ASN A 285 -13.15 -21.59 -23.65
C ASN A 285 -11.74 -21.17 -23.18
N GLY A 286 -11.53 -21.06 -21.86
CA GLY A 286 -10.31 -20.57 -21.24
C GLY A 286 -10.43 -19.10 -20.84
N THR A 287 -9.31 -18.52 -20.40
CA THR A 287 -9.19 -17.09 -20.09
C THR A 287 -7.89 -16.57 -20.73
N PRO A 288 -7.76 -15.26 -21.03
CA PRO A 288 -6.62 -14.69 -21.76
C PRO A 288 -5.25 -15.08 -21.18
N HIS A 289 -5.11 -15.11 -19.85
CA HIS A 289 -3.86 -15.36 -19.14
C HIS A 289 -3.88 -16.64 -18.31
N TYR A 290 -4.70 -17.63 -18.71
CA TYR A 290 -4.82 -18.92 -18.01
C TYR A 290 -3.44 -19.55 -17.77
N GLY A 291 -2.56 -19.54 -18.78
CA GLY A 291 -1.27 -20.23 -18.73
C GLY A 291 -0.31 -19.62 -17.71
N GLU A 292 -0.30 -18.29 -17.59
CA GLU A 292 0.49 -17.54 -16.62
C GLU A 292 -0.06 -17.71 -15.21
N ILE A 293 -1.39 -17.62 -15.03
CA ILE A 293 -2.06 -17.78 -13.74
C ILE A 293 -1.86 -19.22 -13.23
N ASP A 294 -2.17 -20.24 -14.03
CA ASP A 294 -1.94 -21.64 -13.66
C ASP A 294 -0.45 -21.91 -13.44
N GLY A 295 0.41 -21.41 -14.33
CA GLY A 295 1.86 -21.58 -14.21
C GLY A 295 2.44 -21.00 -12.92
N GLY A 296 1.93 -19.85 -12.46
CA GLY A 296 2.34 -19.25 -11.19
C GLY A 296 1.78 -19.95 -9.97
N PHE A 297 0.47 -20.24 -9.98
CA PHE A 297 -0.23 -20.82 -8.83
C PHE A 297 0.06 -22.32 -8.64
N SER A 298 0.25 -23.11 -9.71
CA SER A 298 0.57 -24.55 -9.62
C SER A 298 1.93 -24.85 -8.98
N VAL A 299 2.91 -23.94 -9.07
CA VAL A 299 4.19 -24.04 -8.34
C VAL A 299 3.96 -24.14 -6.82
N HIS A 300 2.85 -23.58 -6.36
CA HIS A 300 2.43 -23.51 -4.97
C HIS A 300 1.29 -24.50 -4.64
N ASN A 301 0.99 -25.47 -5.50
CA ASN A 301 -0.10 -26.45 -5.39
C ASN A 301 -1.49 -25.79 -5.29
N LEU A 302 -1.66 -24.69 -6.02
CA LEU A 302 -2.91 -23.96 -6.21
C LEU A 302 -3.35 -24.06 -7.69
N ASP A 303 -3.23 -25.24 -8.28
CA ASP A 303 -3.44 -25.49 -9.70
C ASP A 303 -4.80 -24.99 -10.20
N ALA A 304 -4.84 -24.50 -11.44
CA ALA A 304 -6.07 -24.17 -12.12
C ALA A 304 -6.88 -25.43 -12.44
N PRO A 305 -8.22 -25.34 -12.48
CA PRO A 305 -9.04 -26.44 -12.97
C PRO A 305 -8.75 -26.72 -14.46
N PRO A 306 -8.70 -28.00 -14.87
CA PRO A 306 -8.35 -28.41 -16.23
C PRO A 306 -9.40 -28.08 -17.29
#